data_AF-A0A0M9UCJ7-F1
#
_entry.id   AF-A0A0M9UCJ7-F1
#
_cell.length_a   1.000
_cell.length_b   1.000
_cell.length_c   1.000
_cell.angle_alpha   90.00
_cell.angle_beta   90.00
_cell.angle_gamma   90.00
#
_symmetry.space_group_name_H-M   'P 1'
#
loop_
_entity.id
_entity.type
_entity.pdbx_description
1 polymer ?
#
loop_
_entity_poly.entity_id
_entity_poly.type
_entity_poly.pdbx_seq_one_letter_code
_entity_poly.pdbx_strand_id
1 'polypeptide(L)' 'MRAWSQLDLPTKIGIATALAAMALSLLGIARNPEIDFNVRTFFVATVIAGSTWGFIAWGIAVAIMDIEEEETNEHDAA' A
#
# COMPACT_ATOMS: atom_id res chain seq x y z
N MET A 1 -7.23 -13.09 14.72
CA MET A 1 -6.88 -11.66 14.61
C MET A 1 -5.53 -11.31 15.28
N ARG A 2 -4.53 -12.22 15.28
CA ARG A 2 -3.22 -12.01 15.94
C ARG A 2 -2.12 -11.49 15.01
N ALA A 3 -2.29 -11.64 13.69
CA ALA A 3 -1.32 -11.20 12.69
C ALA A 3 -1.20 -9.67 12.60
N TRP A 4 -2.30 -8.93 12.80
CA TRP A 4 -2.30 -7.46 12.67
C TRP A 4 -1.53 -6.72 13.78
N SER A 5 -1.39 -7.32 14.96
CA SER A 5 -0.62 -6.74 16.06
C SER A 5 0.88 -7.00 15.93
N GLN A 6 1.31 -7.86 15.02
CA GLN A 6 2.72 -8.18 14.76
C GLN A 6 3.26 -7.55 13.46
N LEU A 7 2.42 -6.81 12.73
CA LEU A 7 2.86 -6.12 11.52
C LEU A 7 3.53 -4.80 11.90
N ASP A 8 4.75 -4.63 11.39
CA ASP A 8 5.48 -3.38 11.44
C ASP A 8 4.69 -2.25 10.76
N LEU A 9 4.92 -1.04 11.24
CA LEU A 9 4.29 0.19 10.78
C LEU A 9 4.27 0.33 9.24
N PRO A 10 5.40 0.10 8.51
CA PRO A 10 5.44 0.19 7.06
C PRO A 10 4.49 -0.78 6.39
N THR A 11 4.38 -2.01 6.90
CA THR A 11 3.50 -3.03 6.31
C THR A 11 2.03 -2.65 6.46
N LYS A 12 1.64 -2.00 7.56
CA LYS A 12 0.29 -1.45 7.73
C LYS A 12 -0.01 -0.35 6.71
N ILE A 13 0.94 0.55 6.47
CA ILE A 13 0.81 1.64 5.49
C ILE A 13 0.70 1.08 4.06
N GLY A 14 1.53 0.09 3.73
CA GLY A 14 1.47 -0.60 2.44
C GLY A 14 0.11 -1.25 2.18
N ILE A 15 -0.42 -1.97 3.16
CA ILE A 15 -1.75 -2.62 3.06
C ILE A 15 -2.87 -1.59 2.92
N ALA A 16 -2.85 -0.52 3.72
CA ALA A 16 -3.87 0.52 3.66
C ALA A 16 -3.90 1.20 2.28
N THR A 17 -2.73 1.53 1.75
CA THR A 17 -2.61 2.15 0.42
C THR A 17 -3.01 1.19 -0.69
N ALA A 18 -2.64 -0.10 -0.60
CA ALA A 18 -3.06 -1.12 -1.54
C ALA A 18 -4.60 -1.23 -1.60
N LEU A 19 -5.26 -1.30 -0.44
CA LEU A 19 -6.71 -1.39 -0.35
C LEU A 19 -7.39 -0.13 -0.90
N ALA A 20 -6.85 1.06 -0.63
CA ALA A 20 -7.36 2.31 -1.19
C ALA A 20 -7.27 2.33 -2.72
N ALA A 21 -6.11 1.93 -3.28
CA ALA A 21 -5.91 1.84 -4.72
C ALA A 21 -6.86 0.83 -5.37
N MET A 22 -7.03 -0.35 -4.75
CA MET A 22 -8.00 -1.35 -5.19
C MET A 22 -9.42 -0.78 -5.25
N ALA A 23 -9.87 -0.09 -4.20
CA ALA A 23 -11.19 0.53 -4.17
C ALA A 23 -11.36 1.61 -5.25
N LEU A 24 -10.36 2.47 -5.44
CA LEU A 24 -10.35 3.49 -6.50
C LEU A 24 -10.40 2.88 -7.90
N SER A 25 -9.67 1.80 -8.15
CA SER A 25 -9.74 1.09 -9.43
C SER A 25 -11.12 0.51 -9.70
N LEU A 26 -11.77 -0.08 -8.69
CA LEU A 26 -13.14 -0.59 -8.84
C LEU A 26 -14.13 0.53 -9.11
N LEU A 27 -13.98 1.68 -8.45
CA LEU A 27 -14.79 2.87 -8.75
C LEU A 27 -14.57 3.39 -10.17
N GLY A 28 -13.32 3.34 -10.67
CA GLY A 28 -13.00 3.70 -12.04
C GLY A 28 -13.67 2.80 -13.06
N ILE A 29 -13.70 1.49 -12.81
CA ILE A 29 -14.42 0.54 -13.68
C ILE A 29 -15.93 0.78 -13.59
N ALA A 30 -16.48 0.93 -12.39
CA ALA A 30 -17.93 1.14 -12.20
C ALA A 30 -18.46 2.42 -12.86
N ARG A 31 -17.60 3.44 -13.04
CA ARG A 31 -17.94 4.69 -13.75
C ARG A 31 -17.86 4.59 -15.26
N ASN A 32 -17.25 3.54 -15.82
CA ASN A 32 -17.07 3.37 -17.26
C ASN A 32 -17.94 2.21 -17.77
N PRO A 33 -19.15 2.50 -18.29
CA PRO A 33 -20.08 1.47 -18.77
C PRO A 33 -19.58 0.70 -20.00
N GLU A 34 -18.52 1.18 -20.66
CA GLU A 34 -17.89 0.53 -21.81
C GLU A 34 -16.93 -0.61 -21.43
N ILE A 35 -16.59 -0.75 -20.14
CA ILE A 35 -15.65 -1.77 -19.68
C ILE A 35 -16.41 -3.06 -19.36
N ASP A 36 -16.11 -4.12 -20.10
CA ASP A 36 -16.60 -5.45 -19.78
C ASP A 36 -16.11 -5.91 -18.39
N PHE A 37 -17.06 -5.97 -17.45
CA PHE A 37 -16.81 -6.38 -16.08
C PHE A 37 -16.65 -7.90 -16.00
N ASN A 38 -15.46 -8.39 -16.37
CA ASN A 38 -15.08 -9.79 -16.27
C ASN A 38 -14.05 -10.00 -15.15
N VAL A 39 -13.90 -11.26 -14.71
CA VAL A 39 -12.99 -11.64 -13.61
C VAL A 39 -11.55 -11.23 -13.91
N ARG A 40 -11.14 -11.24 -15.18
CA ARG A 40 -9.80 -10.83 -15.61
C ARG A 40 -9.57 -9.34 -15.42
N THR A 41 -10.51 -8.49 -15.84
CA THR A 41 -10.45 -7.04 -15.67
C THR A 41 -10.39 -6.66 -14.20
N PHE A 42 -11.21 -7.32 -13.36
CA PHE A 42 -11.14 -7.16 -11.91
C PHE A 42 -9.75 -7.53 -11.38
N PHE A 43 -9.25 -8.72 -11.70
CA PHE A 43 -7.97 -9.19 -11.19
C PHE A 43 -6.81 -8.28 -11.62
N VAL A 44 -6.78 -7.87 -12.89
CA VAL A 44 -5.76 -6.97 -13.43
C VAL A 44 -5.82 -5.61 -12.74
N ALA A 45 -7.01 -5.00 -12.64
CA ALA A 45 -7.17 -3.68 -12.04
C ALA A 45 -6.79 -3.69 -10.55
N THR A 46 -7.27 -4.68 -9.81
CA THR A 46 -7.07 -4.77 -8.36
C THR A 46 -5.64 -5.20 -8.02
N VAL A 47 -5.07 -6.19 -8.71
CA VAL A 47 -3.71 -6.66 -8.44
C VAL A 47 -2.68 -5.65 -8.87
N ILE A 48 -2.76 -5.10 -10.09
CA ILE A 48 -1.75 -4.14 -10.55
C ILE A 48 -1.82 -2.85 -9.75
N ALA A 49 -3.01 -2.25 -9.58
CA ALA A 49 -3.13 -1.01 -8.82
C ALA A 49 -2.79 -1.22 -7.34
N GLY A 50 -3.35 -2.26 -6.72
CA GLY A 50 -3.13 -2.54 -5.31
C GLY A 50 -1.67 -2.85 -4.99
N SER A 51 -1.03 -3.75 -5.76
CA SER A 51 0.38 -4.09 -5.54
C SER A 51 1.30 -2.90 -5.80
N THR A 52 1.14 -2.18 -6.91
CA THR A 52 2.02 -1.06 -7.26
C THR A 52 1.99 0.02 -6.18
N TRP A 53 0.80 0.50 -5.80
CA TRP A 53 0.67 1.55 -4.79
C TRP A 53 1.00 1.06 -3.37
N GLY A 54 0.70 -0.20 -3.06
CA GLY A 54 1.05 -0.82 -1.79
C GLY A 54 2.56 -0.95 -1.58
N PHE A 55 3.29 -1.44 -2.59
CA PHE A 55 4.75 -1.58 -2.52
C PHE A 55 5.46 -0.22 -2.47
N ILE A 56 4.97 0.76 -3.24
CA ILE A 56 5.51 2.13 -3.20
C ILE A 56 5.37 2.72 -1.79
N ALA A 57 4.15 2.67 -1.23
CA ALA A 57 3.90 3.24 0.10
C ALA A 57 4.65 2.49 1.21
N TRP A 58 4.77 1.16 1.10
CA TRP A 58 5.58 0.36 1.99
C TRP A 58 7.05 0.78 1.96
N GLY A 59 7.65 0.89 0.77
CA GLY A 59 9.04 1.30 0.61
C GLY A 59 9.33 2.70 1.13
N ILE A 60 8.42 3.65 0.92
CA ILE A 60 8.54 5.01 1.48
C ILE A 60 8.52 4.97 3.00
N ALA A 61 7.61 4.20 3.60
CA ALA A 61 7.51 4.08 5.04
C ALA A 61 8.76 3.42 5.65
N VAL A 62 9.35 2.43 4.98
CA VAL A 62 10.64 1.85 5.38
C VAL A 62 11.74 2.92 5.34
N ALA A 63 11.85 3.66 4.24
CA ALA A 63 12.88 4.70 4.10
C ALA A 63 12.76 5.81 5.15
N ILE A 64 11.52 6.21 5.52
CA ILE A 64 11.30 7.19 6.59
C ILE A 64 11.75 6.62 7.94
N MET A 65 11.42 5.37 8.24
CA MET A 65 11.84 4.74 9.50
C MET A 65 13.35 4.60 9.61
N ASP A 66 14.03 4.25 8.51
CA ASP A 66 15.49 4.17 8.48
C ASP A 66 16.11 5.55 8.83
N ILE A 67 15.55 6.64 8.30
CA ILE A 67 15.99 8.02 8.62
C ILE A 67 15.72 8.36 10.09
N GLU A 68 14.53 8.05 10.62
CA GLU A 68 14.18 8.32 12.02
C GLU A 68 15.10 7.57 13.00
N GLU A 69 15.50 6.34 12.67
CA GLU A 69 16.43 5.54 13.46
C GLU A 69 17.86 6.12 13.40
N GLU A 70 18.31 6.56 12.23
CA GLU A 70 19.59 7.25 12.06
C GLU A 70 19.66 8.55 12.88
N GLU A 71 18.64 9.42 12.79
CA GLU A 71 18.60 10.68 13.54
C GLU A 71 18.55 10.46 15.06
N THR A 72 17.80 9.45 15.53
CA THR A 72 17.72 9.12 16.96
C THR A 72 19.08 8.64 17.49
N ASN A 73 19.77 7.78 16.75
CA ASN A 73 21.10 7.28 17.12
C ASN A 73 22.16 8.38 17.13
N GLU A 74 22.09 9.34 16.21
CA GLU A 74 22.99 10.51 16.21
C GLU A 74 22.72 11.44 17.40
N HIS A 75 21.46 11.65 17.77
CA HIS A 75 21.10 12.47 18.94
C HIS A 75 21.61 11.88 20.26
N ASP A 76 21.49 10.56 20.44
CA ASP A 76 21.98 9.87 21.65
C ASP A 76 23.52 9.80 21.74
N ALA A 77 24.23 10.00 20.63
CA ALA A 77 25.69 10.00 20.56
C ALA A 77 26.34 11.38 20.78
N ALA A 78 25.55 12.46 20.83
CA ALA A 78 25.99 13.85 20.98
C ALA A 78 25.92 14.36 22.43
#